data_AF-A0A645GU32-F1
#
_entry.id   AF-A0A645GU32-F1
#
_cell.length_a   1.000
_cell.length_b   1.000
_cell.length_c   1.000
_cell.angle_alpha   90.00
_cell.angle_beta   90.00
_cell.angle_gamma   90.00
#
_symmetry.space_group_name_H-M   'P 1'
#
loop_
_entity.id
_entity.type
_entity.pdbx_description
1 polymer ?
#
loop_
_entity_poly.entity_id
_entity_poly.type
_entity_poly.pdbx_seq_one_letter_code
_entity_poly.pdbx_strand_id
1 'polypeptide(L)'
;MNVAGYQALLDTFANDLRERVDFSSGAEELLGNVNEYLFSELKFHGNTENYYDPDNSYLNRVLDRRIGNPINLCLIYLLLSRRLRLPITGIGLPGHFICRYQSTSEEVYIDPFNAGKLLTKAACIQYLLQGNFSVRDDYLAPVTPRRMLLRICSNLHQIYARQEAPEEITRLQRYLVALSRQSST
;
A
#
# COMPACT_ATOMS: atom_id res chain seq x y z
N MET A 1 2.82 18.43 12.00
CA MET A 1 2.63 17.80 10.67
C MET A 1 1.62 18.63 9.88
N ASN A 2 1.95 19.06 8.66
CA ASN A 2 1.05 19.85 7.81
C ASN A 2 0.12 18.93 7.01
N VAL A 3 -1.02 18.55 7.58
CA VAL A 3 -1.97 17.63 6.93
C VAL A 3 -2.53 18.22 5.63
N ALA A 4 -2.90 19.50 5.64
CA ALA A 4 -3.43 20.18 4.46
C ALA A 4 -2.43 20.20 3.29
N GLY A 5 -1.14 20.40 3.59
CA GLY A 5 -0.07 20.33 2.59
C GLY A 5 0.03 18.96 1.91
N TYR A 6 -0.02 17.87 2.67
CA TYR A 6 0.01 16.52 2.08
C TYR A 6 -1.28 16.17 1.34
N GLN A 7 -2.43 16.68 1.76
CA GLN A 7 -3.68 16.52 1.02
C GLN A 7 -3.58 17.21 -0.34
N ALA A 8 -3.16 18.48 -0.38
CA ALA A 8 -2.97 19.22 -1.61
C ALA A 8 -1.93 18.57 -2.55
N LEU A 9 -0.86 18.00 -1.98
CA LEU A 9 0.13 17.24 -2.74
C LEU A 9 -0.50 16.02 -3.44
N LEU A 10 -1.27 15.21 -2.71
CA LEU A 10 -1.96 14.06 -3.30
C LEU A 10 -3.05 14.46 -4.31
N ASP A 11 -3.71 15.60 -4.08
CA ASP A 11 -4.67 16.15 -5.03
C ASP A 11 -3.98 16.59 -6.32
N THR A 12 -2.78 17.19 -6.22
CA THR A 12 -1.94 17.54 -7.37
C THR A 12 -1.58 16.29 -8.17
N PHE A 13 -1.06 15.25 -7.52
CA PHE A 13 -0.74 13.98 -8.20
C PHE A 13 -1.95 13.35 -8.90
N ALA A 14 -3.12 13.42 -8.27
CA ALA A 14 -4.34 12.90 -8.88
C ALA A 14 -4.83 13.77 -10.06
N ASN A 15 -4.60 15.07 -10.03
CA ASN A 15 -4.93 15.95 -11.15
C ASN A 15 -4.01 15.68 -12.34
N ASP A 16 -2.71 15.58 -12.12
CA ASP A 16 -1.73 15.23 -13.16
C ASP A 16 -2.07 13.87 -13.81
N LEU A 17 -2.44 12.86 -12.99
CA LEU A 17 -2.87 11.57 -13.51
C LEU A 17 -4.16 11.67 -14.34
N ARG A 18 -5.12 12.49 -13.92
CA ARG A 18 -6.41 12.62 -14.62
C ARG A 18 -6.25 13.13 -16.06
N GLU A 19 -5.22 13.92 -16.31
CA GLU A 19 -4.90 14.43 -17.66
C GLU A 19 -4.21 13.37 -18.54
N ARG A 20 -3.71 12.28 -17.95
CA ARG A 20 -2.88 11.26 -18.61
C ARG A 20 -3.60 9.92 -18.79
N VAL A 21 -4.52 9.60 -17.89
CA VAL A 21 -5.22 8.31 -17.91
C VAL A 21 -6.47 8.38 -18.77
N ASP A 22 -6.57 7.46 -19.73
CA ASP A 22 -7.83 7.18 -20.41
C ASP A 22 -8.64 6.19 -19.56
N PHE A 23 -9.75 6.66 -18.97
CA PHE A 23 -10.61 5.80 -18.17
C PHE A 23 -11.43 4.79 -18.99
N SER A 24 -11.39 4.90 -20.33
CA SER A 24 -12.02 3.95 -21.25
C SER A 24 -11.06 2.87 -21.75
N SER A 25 -9.77 2.97 -21.45
CA SER A 25 -8.77 1.95 -21.82
C SER A 25 -8.90 0.67 -20.98
N GLY A 26 -8.24 -0.40 -21.43
CA GLY A 26 -8.10 -1.62 -20.63
C GLY A 26 -7.28 -1.40 -19.36
N ALA A 27 -7.39 -2.32 -18.40
CA ALA A 27 -6.74 -2.20 -17.10
C ALA A 27 -5.21 -2.11 -17.20
N GLU A 28 -4.60 -2.83 -18.14
CA GLU A 28 -3.15 -2.83 -18.33
C GLU A 28 -2.60 -1.45 -18.71
N GLU A 29 -3.23 -0.78 -19.67
CA GLU A 29 -2.86 0.57 -20.11
C GLU A 29 -3.12 1.60 -19.00
N LEU A 30 -4.31 1.55 -18.39
CA LEU A 30 -4.70 2.44 -17.31
C LEU A 30 -3.71 2.36 -16.13
N LEU A 31 -3.43 1.14 -15.65
CA LEU A 31 -2.52 0.91 -14.54
C LEU A 31 -1.08 1.19 -14.94
N GLY A 32 -0.69 0.92 -16.19
CA GLY A 32 0.60 1.27 -16.75
C GLY A 32 0.89 2.76 -16.65
N ASN A 33 -0.06 3.60 -17.03
CA ASN A 33 0.05 5.07 -16.93
C ASN A 33 0.16 5.53 -15.46
N VAL A 34 -0.60 4.92 -14.55
CA VAL A 34 -0.49 5.22 -13.10
C VAL A 34 0.89 4.82 -12.57
N ASN A 35 1.38 3.65 -12.97
CA ASN A 35 2.67 3.12 -12.54
C ASN A 35 3.84 3.96 -13.06
N GLU A 36 3.83 4.33 -14.34
CA GLU A 36 4.86 5.18 -14.93
C GLU A 36 4.96 6.52 -14.20
N TYR A 37 3.82 7.17 -13.96
CA TYR A 37 3.81 8.43 -13.23
C TYR A 37 4.32 8.27 -11.77
N LEU A 38 3.87 7.25 -11.04
CA LEU A 38 4.28 7.06 -9.64
C LEU A 38 5.75 6.64 -9.48
N PHE A 39 6.20 5.66 -10.25
CA PHE A 39 7.46 4.98 -9.99
C PHE A 39 8.58 5.48 -10.91
N SER A 40 8.25 5.88 -12.15
CA SER A 40 9.22 6.42 -13.10
C SER A 40 9.34 7.94 -13.01
N GLU A 41 8.25 8.70 -12.89
CA GLU A 41 8.32 10.18 -12.83
C GLU A 41 8.49 10.70 -11.40
N LEU A 42 7.60 10.31 -10.48
CA LEU A 42 7.66 10.75 -9.08
C LEU A 42 8.70 9.99 -8.23
N LYS A 43 9.32 8.96 -8.81
CA LYS A 43 10.43 8.18 -8.22
C LYS A 43 10.10 7.50 -6.89
N PHE A 44 8.83 7.17 -6.65
CA PHE A 44 8.50 6.31 -5.52
C PHE A 44 9.15 4.94 -5.68
N HIS A 45 9.75 4.41 -4.62
CA HIS A 45 10.34 3.08 -4.66
C HIS A 45 10.36 2.40 -3.29
N GLY A 46 10.45 1.06 -3.32
CA GLY A 46 10.61 0.23 -2.14
C GLY A 46 11.99 0.38 -1.51
N ASN A 47 12.05 0.47 -0.18
CA ASN A 47 13.32 0.48 0.54
C ASN A 47 13.85 -0.96 0.74
N THR A 48 14.68 -1.45 -0.18
CA THR A 48 15.33 -2.76 -0.06
C THR A 48 16.62 -2.71 0.74
N GLU A 49 17.30 -1.56 0.78
CA GLU A 49 18.57 -1.37 1.49
C GLU A 49 18.39 -1.30 3.00
N ASN A 50 17.36 -0.59 3.46
CA ASN A 50 17.02 -0.48 4.88
C ASN A 50 15.53 -0.77 5.09
N TYR A 51 15.15 -2.02 4.87
CA TYR A 51 13.76 -2.48 4.92
C TYR A 51 13.05 -2.17 6.24
N TYR A 52 13.79 -2.19 7.35
CA TYR A 52 13.27 -1.96 8.71
C TYR A 52 13.47 -0.51 9.20
N ASP A 53 13.72 0.45 8.31
CA ASP A 53 13.67 1.88 8.65
C ASP A 53 12.22 2.27 9.07
N PRO A 54 11.99 2.81 10.28
CA PRO A 54 10.65 3.20 10.73
C PRO A 54 10.01 4.27 9.83
N ASP A 55 10.80 5.13 9.19
CA ASP A 55 10.30 6.15 8.26
C ASP A 55 9.60 5.55 7.04
N ASN A 56 9.93 4.30 6.66
CA ASN A 56 9.23 3.58 5.60
C ASN A 56 7.74 3.35 5.93
N SER A 57 7.35 3.50 7.20
CA SER A 57 6.00 3.23 7.70
C SER A 57 5.17 4.48 8.00
N TYR A 58 5.77 5.67 7.98
CA TYR A 58 5.09 6.94 8.20
C TYR A 58 4.74 7.60 6.86
N LEU A 59 3.45 7.69 6.52
CA LEU A 59 3.01 8.19 5.21
C LEU A 59 3.60 9.56 4.83
N ASN A 60 3.71 10.49 5.78
CA ASN A 60 4.31 11.79 5.52
C ASN A 60 5.80 11.68 5.13
N ARG A 61 6.55 10.78 5.78
CA ARG A 61 7.96 10.52 5.47
C ARG A 61 8.11 9.81 4.13
N VAL A 62 7.23 8.86 3.82
CA VAL A 62 7.22 8.18 2.52
C VAL A 62 6.91 9.17 1.40
N LEU A 63 5.96 10.10 1.61
CA LEU A 63 5.70 11.18 0.66
C LEU A 63 6.95 12.06 0.51
N ASP A 64 7.55 12.56 1.59
CA ASP A 64 8.73 13.44 1.50
C ASP A 64 9.92 12.77 0.80
N ARG A 65 10.22 11.53 1.18
CA ARG A 65 11.42 10.80 0.75
C ARG A 65 11.24 10.06 -0.57
N ARG A 66 9.99 9.82 -0.99
CA ARG A 66 9.61 8.90 -2.08
C ARG A 66 10.09 7.46 -1.86
N ILE A 67 10.32 7.07 -0.60
CA ILE A 67 10.85 5.76 -0.21
C ILE A 67 9.93 5.16 0.84
N GLY A 68 9.49 3.92 0.66
CA GLY A 68 8.53 3.30 1.58
C GLY A 68 8.58 1.78 1.66
N ASN A 69 7.75 1.25 2.57
CA ASN A 69 7.48 -0.18 2.67
C ASN A 69 6.28 -0.58 1.78
N PRO A 70 6.02 -1.89 1.59
CA PRO A 70 4.94 -2.34 0.69
C PRO A 70 3.57 -1.73 1.00
N ILE A 71 3.20 -1.67 2.28
CA ILE A 71 1.88 -1.19 2.68
C ILE A 71 1.70 0.32 2.51
N ASN A 72 2.74 1.14 2.71
CA ASN A 72 2.62 2.59 2.49
C ASN A 72 2.72 3.00 1.02
N LEU A 73 3.48 2.28 0.20
CA LEU A 73 3.43 2.49 -1.25
C LEU A 73 2.05 2.13 -1.81
N CYS A 74 1.45 1.04 -1.33
CA CYS A 74 0.04 0.74 -1.61
C CYS A 74 -0.91 1.80 -1.06
N LEU A 75 -0.64 2.39 0.11
CA LEU A 75 -1.48 3.46 0.67
C LEU A 75 -1.51 4.69 -0.26
N ILE A 76 -0.37 5.08 -0.81
CA ILE A 76 -0.30 6.18 -1.79
C ILE A 76 -1.12 5.80 -3.02
N TYR A 77 -0.92 4.60 -3.57
CA TYR A 77 -1.68 4.10 -4.72
C TYR A 77 -3.19 4.17 -4.47
N LEU A 78 -3.66 3.70 -3.31
CA LEU A 78 -5.07 3.73 -2.92
C LEU A 78 -5.61 5.16 -2.74
N LEU A 79 -4.81 6.07 -2.18
CA LEU A 79 -5.20 7.46 -1.99
C LEU A 79 -5.37 8.20 -3.31
N LEU A 80 -4.55 7.90 -4.32
CA LEU A 80 -4.72 8.42 -5.67
C LEU A 80 -5.89 7.75 -6.38
N SER A 81 -6.01 6.42 -6.28
CA SER A 81 -7.11 5.64 -6.86
C SER A 81 -8.47 6.16 -6.42
N ARG A 82 -8.63 6.50 -5.13
CA ARG A 82 -9.87 7.09 -4.61
C ARG A 82 -10.20 8.46 -5.22
N ARG A 83 -9.19 9.30 -5.44
CA ARG A 83 -9.34 10.63 -6.08
C ARG A 83 -9.69 10.50 -7.56
N LEU A 84 -9.21 9.44 -8.20
CA LEU A 84 -9.49 9.08 -9.58
C LEU A 84 -10.75 8.21 -9.74
N ARG A 85 -11.39 7.81 -8.63
CA ARG A 85 -12.55 6.89 -8.59
C ARG A 85 -12.29 5.53 -9.24
N LEU A 86 -11.05 5.04 -9.18
CA LEU A 86 -10.67 3.72 -9.66
C LEU A 86 -11.07 2.63 -8.65
N PRO A 87 -11.56 1.46 -9.11
CA PRO A 87 -12.00 0.36 -8.26
C PRO A 87 -10.82 -0.46 -7.72
N ILE A 88 -9.96 0.20 -6.93
CA ILE A 88 -8.72 -0.38 -6.40
C ILE A 88 -8.84 -0.59 -4.88
N THR A 89 -8.46 -1.78 -4.44
CA THR A 89 -8.45 -2.19 -3.03
C THR A 89 -7.07 -2.70 -2.61
N GLY A 90 -6.77 -2.63 -1.31
CA GLY A 90 -5.53 -3.18 -0.76
C GLY A 90 -5.71 -4.66 -0.40
N ILE A 91 -4.70 -5.47 -0.70
CA ILE A 91 -4.68 -6.92 -0.46
C ILE A 91 -3.53 -7.26 0.48
N GLY A 92 -3.86 -7.97 1.55
CA GLY A 92 -2.92 -8.32 2.61
C GLY A 92 -2.36 -9.73 2.44
N LEU A 93 -1.32 -9.86 1.62
CA LEU A 93 -0.57 -11.12 1.54
C LEU A 93 0.29 -11.34 2.80
N PRO A 94 0.49 -12.59 3.25
CA PRO A 94 1.53 -12.90 4.23
C PRO A 94 2.89 -12.38 3.73
N GLY A 95 3.63 -11.67 4.60
CA GLY A 95 4.94 -11.10 4.24
C GLY A 95 4.92 -9.91 3.28
N HIS A 96 3.80 -9.56 2.64
CA HIS A 96 3.76 -8.49 1.62
C HIS A 96 2.46 -7.68 1.62
N PHE A 97 2.35 -6.59 0.86
CA PHE A 97 1.07 -5.91 0.64
C PHE A 97 1.02 -5.44 -0.81
N ILE A 98 -0.12 -5.68 -1.46
CA ILE A 98 -0.31 -5.33 -2.87
C ILE A 98 -1.67 -4.63 -3.02
N CYS A 99 -1.93 -4.11 -4.22
CA CYS A 99 -3.23 -3.59 -4.61
C CYS A 99 -3.93 -4.56 -5.57
N ARG A 100 -5.25 -4.44 -5.69
CA ARG A 100 -6.05 -5.10 -6.71
C ARG A 100 -6.99 -4.11 -7.37
N TYR A 101 -6.88 -3.98 -8.68
CA TYR A 101 -7.89 -3.40 -9.55
C TYR A 101 -8.91 -4.46 -9.91
N GLN A 102 -10.19 -4.13 -9.79
CA GLN A 102 -11.26 -5.05 -10.18
C GLN A 102 -12.42 -4.28 -10.84
N SER A 103 -12.65 -4.54 -12.12
CA SER A 103 -13.82 -4.10 -12.87
C SER A 103 -14.80 -5.26 -13.05
N THR A 104 -15.85 -5.04 -13.85
CA THR A 104 -16.80 -6.11 -14.23
C THR A 104 -16.17 -7.19 -15.12
N SER A 105 -15.08 -6.87 -15.83
CA SER A 105 -14.46 -7.75 -16.84
C SER A 105 -12.99 -8.08 -16.55
N GLU A 106 -12.31 -7.31 -15.70
CA GLU A 106 -10.87 -7.43 -15.47
C GLU A 106 -10.54 -7.49 -13.98
N GLU A 107 -9.58 -8.34 -13.62
CA GLU A 107 -8.97 -8.41 -12.30
C GLU A 107 -7.45 -8.39 -12.46
N VAL A 108 -6.80 -7.37 -11.91
CA VAL A 108 -5.34 -7.20 -11.99
C VAL A 108 -4.81 -6.85 -10.60
N TYR A 109 -3.75 -7.54 -10.20
CA TYR A 109 -3.03 -7.23 -8.97
C TYR A 109 -1.84 -6.33 -9.30
N ILE A 110 -1.54 -5.38 -8.43
CA ILE A 110 -0.46 -4.40 -8.61
C ILE A 110 0.46 -4.50 -7.42
N ASP A 111 1.77 -4.57 -7.63
CA ASP A 111 2.79 -4.51 -6.58
C ASP A 111 3.53 -3.16 -6.57
N PRO A 112 3.03 -2.14 -5.83
CA PRO A 112 3.68 -0.85 -5.68
C PRO A 112 5.09 -0.88 -5.09
N PHE A 113 5.47 -1.92 -4.33
CA PHE A 113 6.82 -2.03 -3.82
C PHE A 113 7.82 -2.35 -4.95
N ASN A 114 7.37 -3.15 -5.91
CA ASN A 114 8.13 -3.55 -7.09
C ASN A 114 7.74 -2.72 -8.31
N ALA A 115 7.75 -1.39 -8.16
CA ALA A 115 7.49 -0.42 -9.22
C ALA A 115 6.15 -0.60 -9.97
N GLY A 116 5.12 -1.07 -9.28
CA GLY A 116 3.79 -1.25 -9.86
C GLY A 116 3.65 -2.51 -10.71
N LYS A 117 4.57 -3.49 -10.59
CA LYS A 117 4.50 -4.75 -11.32
C LYS A 117 3.08 -5.32 -11.31
N LEU A 118 2.53 -5.55 -12.50
CA LEU A 118 1.22 -6.17 -12.68
C LEU A 118 1.34 -7.68 -12.50
N LEU A 119 0.37 -8.25 -11.79
CA LEU A 119 0.35 -9.64 -11.37
C LEU A 119 -1.02 -10.24 -11.68
N THR A 120 -1.00 -11.50 -12.10
CA THR A 120 -2.20 -12.32 -12.18
C THR A 120 -2.52 -12.92 -10.82
N LYS A 121 -3.76 -13.37 -10.64
CA LYS A 121 -4.14 -14.19 -9.46
C LYS A 121 -3.25 -15.42 -9.29
N ALA A 122 -2.91 -16.09 -10.40
CA ALA A 122 -2.02 -17.25 -10.40
C ALA A 122 -0.60 -16.90 -9.90
N ALA A 123 -0.07 -15.73 -10.26
CA ALA A 123 1.23 -15.25 -9.75
C ALA A 123 1.17 -14.97 -8.23
N CYS A 124 0.06 -14.45 -7.72
CA CYS A 124 -0.13 -14.27 -6.28
C CYS A 124 -0.19 -15.61 -5.53
N ILE A 125 -0.85 -16.62 -6.10
CA ILE A 125 -0.88 -17.98 -5.53
C ILE A 125 0.52 -18.60 -5.55
N GLN A 126 1.26 -18.45 -6.65
CA GLN A 126 2.66 -18.89 -6.75
C GLN A 126 3.53 -18.25 -5.67
N TYR A 127 3.38 -16.95 -5.42
CA TYR A 127 4.07 -16.25 -4.32
C TYR A 127 3.80 -16.89 -2.95
N LEU A 128 2.54 -17.23 -2.67
CA LEU A 128 2.16 -17.89 -1.41
C LEU A 128 2.83 -19.27 -1.26
N LEU A 129 2.80 -20.06 -2.32
CA LEU A 129 3.39 -21.40 -2.33
C LEU A 129 4.91 -21.35 -2.13
N GLN A 130 5.60 -20.42 -2.81
CA GLN A 130 7.05 -20.21 -2.67
C GLN A 130 7.44 -19.71 -1.28
N GLY A 131 6.55 -18.98 -0.60
CA GLY A 131 6.75 -18.52 0.78
C GLY A 131 6.36 -19.55 1.85
N ASN A 132 6.04 -20.79 1.48
CA ASN A 132 5.54 -21.84 2.38
C ASN A 132 4.27 -21.42 3.16
N PHE A 133 3.47 -20.51 2.61
CA PHE A 133 2.19 -20.12 3.19
C PHE A 133 1.08 -21.06 2.71
N SER A 134 0.08 -21.28 3.55
CA SER A 134 -1.15 -21.94 3.11
C SER A 134 -1.84 -21.10 2.05
N VAL A 135 -2.37 -21.73 0.99
CA VAL A 135 -3.20 -21.03 0.02
C VAL A 135 -4.59 -20.90 0.61
N ARG A 136 -4.95 -19.69 1.02
CA ARG A 136 -6.28 -19.37 1.52
C ARG A 136 -6.86 -18.21 0.74
N ASP A 137 -8.13 -18.33 0.36
CA ASP A 137 -8.82 -17.31 -0.43
C ASP A 137 -8.90 -15.95 0.29
N ASP A 138 -8.91 -15.96 1.63
CA ASP A 138 -8.95 -14.74 2.44
C ASP A 138 -7.66 -13.91 2.34
N TYR A 139 -6.54 -14.48 1.86
CA TYR A 139 -5.31 -13.71 1.58
C TYR A 139 -5.43 -12.80 0.35
N LEU A 140 -6.38 -13.08 -0.54
CA LEU A 140 -6.68 -12.25 -1.72
C LEU A 140 -7.95 -11.39 -1.52
N ALA A 141 -8.49 -11.36 -0.31
CA ALA A 141 -9.63 -10.52 0.03
C ALA A 141 -9.20 -9.06 0.29
N PRO A 142 -10.05 -8.07 -0.06
CA PRO A 142 -9.83 -6.68 0.29
C PRO A 142 -9.64 -6.46 1.80
N VAL A 143 -8.61 -5.68 2.14
CA VAL A 143 -8.29 -5.28 3.50
C VAL A 143 -9.02 -3.99 3.82
N THR A 144 -9.69 -3.95 4.97
CA THR A 144 -10.37 -2.74 5.45
C THR A 144 -9.34 -1.67 5.86
N PRO A 145 -9.69 -0.37 5.82
CA PRO A 145 -8.79 0.70 6.28
C PRO A 145 -8.28 0.46 7.71
N ARG A 146 -9.14 -0.06 8.60
CA ARG A 146 -8.78 -0.40 9.98
C ARG A 146 -7.72 -1.51 10.04
N ARG A 147 -7.90 -2.60 9.28
CA ARG A 147 -6.91 -3.69 9.20
C ARG A 147 -5.59 -3.23 8.58
N MET A 148 -5.64 -2.32 7.62
CA MET A 148 -4.45 -1.71 7.04
C MET A 148 -3.68 -0.88 8.09
N LEU A 149 -4.38 -0.04 8.86
CA LEU A 149 -3.76 0.73 9.96
C LEU A 149 -3.20 -0.17 11.07
N LEU A 150 -3.90 -1.25 11.43
CA LEU A 150 -3.40 -2.27 12.36
C LEU A 150 -2.07 -2.85 11.87
N ARG A 151 -1.97 -3.17 10.58
CA ARG A 151 -0.75 -3.72 9.99
C ARG A 151 0.39 -2.70 9.96
N ILE A 152 0.12 -1.43 9.64
CA ILE A 152 1.12 -0.36 9.72
C ILE A 152 1.65 -0.22 11.16
N CYS A 153 0.75 -0.18 12.16
CA CYS A 153 1.13 -0.08 13.56
C CYS A 153 1.92 -1.32 14.03
N SER A 154 1.54 -2.52 13.57
CA SER A 154 2.22 -3.77 13.88
C SER A 154 3.64 -3.79 13.31
N ASN A 155 3.82 -3.35 12.06
CA ASN A 155 5.14 -3.24 11.43
C ASN A 155 6.05 -2.29 12.21
N LEU A 156 5.55 -1.09 12.54
CA LEU A 156 6.30 -0.13 13.36
C LEU A 156 6.64 -0.69 14.74
N HIS A 157 5.70 -1.38 15.39
CA HIS A 157 5.93 -1.97 16.71
C HIS A 157 7.06 -3.00 16.65
N GLN A 158 7.07 -3.86 15.63
CA GLN A 158 8.15 -4.82 15.41
C GLN A 158 9.49 -4.16 15.14
N ILE A 159 9.51 -3.07 14.35
CA ILE A 159 10.72 -2.29 14.08
C ILE A 159 11.28 -1.72 15.38
N TYR A 160 10.47 -1.01 16.17
CA TYR A 160 10.93 -0.39 17.41
C TYR A 160 11.25 -1.41 18.51
N ALA A 161 10.61 -2.59 18.52
CA ALA A 161 10.99 -3.69 19.38
C ALA A 161 12.41 -4.18 19.10
N ARG A 162 12.80 -4.29 17.81
CA ARG A 162 14.18 -4.66 17.42
C ARG A 162 15.21 -3.57 17.71
N GLN A 163 14.78 -2.31 17.71
CA GLN A 163 15.61 -1.15 18.06
C GLN A 163 15.65 -0.88 19.56
N GLU A 164 14.98 -1.70 20.39
CA GLU A 164 14.91 -1.54 21.84
C GLU A 164 14.44 -0.14 22.28
N ALA A 165 13.42 0.40 21.60
CA ALA A 165 12.86 1.74 21.87
C ALA A 165 11.56 1.67 22.70
N PRO A 166 11.64 1.59 24.05
CA PRO A 166 10.49 1.27 24.92
C PRO A 166 9.32 2.26 24.86
N GLU A 167 9.61 3.55 24.67
CA GLU A 167 8.58 4.59 24.57
C GLU A 167 7.72 4.40 23.32
N GLU A 168 8.35 4.12 22.18
CA GLU A 168 7.68 3.91 20.90
C GLU A 168 6.90 2.59 20.88
N ILE A 169 7.46 1.53 21.46
CA ILE A 169 6.79 0.24 21.65
C ILE A 169 5.49 0.46 22.43
N THR A 170 5.57 1.13 23.59
CA THR A 170 4.42 1.41 24.45
C THR A 170 3.38 2.26 23.72
N ARG A 171 3.82 3.29 22.99
CA ARG A 171 2.94 4.16 22.20
C ARG A 171 2.15 3.36 21.16
N LEU A 172 2.82 2.51 20.39
CA LEU A 172 2.19 1.71 19.34
C LEU A 172 1.32 0.59 19.90
N GLN A 173 1.70 0.00 21.03
CA GLN A 173 0.87 -0.99 21.73
C GLN A 173 -0.49 -0.39 22.11
N ARG A 174 -0.54 0.88 22.57
CA ARG A 174 -1.81 1.58 22.83
C ARG A 174 -2.66 1.71 21.56
N TYR A 175 -2.08 2.04 20.42
CA TYR A 175 -2.81 2.11 19.15
C TYR A 175 -3.33 0.76 18.70
N LEU A 176 -2.51 -0.30 18.81
CA LEU A 176 -2.92 -1.66 18.47
C LEU A 176 -4.11 -2.11 19.32
N VAL A 177 -4.09 -1.83 20.63
CA VAL A 177 -5.21 -2.13 21.54
C VAL A 177 -6.46 -1.31 21.18
N ALA A 178 -6.32 -0.02 20.90
CA ALA A 178 -7.46 0.81 20.50
C ALA A 178 -8.08 0.34 19.16
N LEU A 179 -7.23 -0.05 18.21
CA LEU A 179 -7.64 -0.56 16.91
C LEU A 179 -8.22 -1.99 17.00
N SER A 180 -7.87 -2.83 17.98
CA SER A 180 -8.44 -4.17 18.12
C SER A 180 -9.82 -4.18 18.81
N ARG A 181 -10.12 -3.18 19.65
CA ARG A 181 -11.33 -3.11 20.51
C ARG A 181 -12.69 -2.95 19.81
N GLN A 182 -12.76 -2.80 18.49
CA GLN A 182 -14.05 -2.81 17.76
C GLN A 182 -14.01 -3.87 16.67
N SER A 183 -14.34 -5.10 17.08
CA SER A 183 -14.70 -6.22 16.21
C SER A 183 -16.09 -6.69 16.63
N SER A 184 -17.07 -5.79 16.62
CA SER A 184 -18.48 -6.10 16.89
C SER A 184 -19.34 -5.01 16.28
N THR A 185 -19.60 -5.12 14.98
CA THR A 185 -20.89 -4.83 14.32
C THR A 185 -20.77 -5.20 12.85
#